data_AF-A0A382B123-F1
#
_entry.id   AF-A0A382B123-F1
#
_cell.length_a   1.000
_cell.length_b   1.000
_cell.length_c   1.000
_cell.angle_alpha   90.00
_cell.angle_beta   90.00
_cell.angle_gamma   90.00
#
_symmetry.space_group_name_H-M   'P 1'
#
loop_
_entity.id
_entity.type
_entity.pdbx_description
1 polymer ?
#
loop_
_entity_poly.entity_id
_entity_poly.type
_entity_poly.pdbx_seq_one_letter_code
_entity_poly.pdbx_strand_id
1 'polypeptide(L)'
;VENLEIAITRCREFFRQNQYSDGYWWGELESNPTMEAEYLLLTHFLGRPDAERWRKICNQILQKQGDDGSWGQYYQAPGDLSTSIECYFALKMGGHSRDAEYMAKARGFILSRGGIPNARIFTKIWLALFGQWDWKGLPNLPPELILVPPSLPFSVYDFAGWARPTIVPMLVILSR
;
A
#
# COMPACT_ATOMS: atom_id res chain seq x y z
N VAL A 1 42.28 14.56 6.77
CA VAL A 1 41.91 15.61 5.78
C VAL A 1 41.89 15.02 4.36
N GLU A 2 42.94 14.33 3.92
CA GLU A 2 42.99 13.68 2.59
C GLU A 2 41.82 12.71 2.31
N ASN A 3 41.45 11.86 3.28
CA ASN A 3 40.30 10.95 3.13
C ASN A 3 38.95 11.67 3.00
N LEU A 4 38.81 12.88 3.56
CA LEU A 4 37.59 13.68 3.46
C LEU A 4 37.45 14.27 2.05
N GLU A 5 38.52 14.83 1.50
CA GLU A 5 38.52 15.38 0.13
C GLU A 5 38.22 14.31 -0.93
N ILE A 6 38.76 13.10 -0.73
CA ILE A 6 38.46 11.94 -1.58
C ILE A 6 36.97 11.58 -1.50
N ALA A 7 36.39 11.55 -0.30
CA ALA A 7 34.97 11.23 -0.11
C ALA A 7 34.05 12.29 -0.75
N ILE A 8 34.36 13.59 -0.56
CA ILE A 8 33.63 14.70 -1.18
C ILE A 8 33.69 14.60 -2.70
N THR A 9 34.87 14.38 -3.26
CA THR A 9 35.05 14.26 -4.71
C THR A 9 34.23 13.09 -5.28
N ARG A 10 34.29 11.92 -4.64
CA ARG A 10 33.51 10.75 -5.06
C ARG A 10 32.00 10.98 -4.98
N CYS A 11 31.52 11.60 -3.91
CA CYS A 11 30.10 11.93 -3.74
C CYS A 11 29.62 12.90 -4.83
N ARG A 12 30.40 13.96 -5.11
CA ARG A 12 30.08 14.92 -6.16
C ARG A 12 30.01 14.26 -7.54
N GLU A 13 31.00 13.43 -7.89
CA GLU A 13 30.97 12.73 -9.18
C GLU A 13 29.82 11.73 -9.26
N PHE A 14 29.46 11.05 -8.17
CA PHE A 14 28.27 10.19 -8.13
C PHE A 14 26.99 10.97 -8.47
N PHE A 15 26.73 12.10 -7.80
CA PHE A 15 25.54 12.90 -8.12
C PHE A 15 25.62 13.45 -9.55
N ARG A 16 26.78 13.95 -10.00
CA ARG A 16 26.93 14.46 -11.37
C ARG A 16 26.66 13.39 -12.45
N GLN A 17 27.10 12.15 -12.22
CA GLN A 17 26.88 11.03 -13.13
C GLN A 17 25.43 10.53 -13.15
N ASN A 18 24.68 10.73 -12.06
CA ASN A 18 23.28 10.31 -11.94
C ASN A 18 22.27 11.45 -12.20
N GLN A 19 22.75 12.64 -12.60
CA GLN A 19 21.88 13.74 -12.99
C GLN A 19 21.32 13.47 -14.40
N TYR A 20 20.00 13.63 -14.56
CA TYR A 20 19.38 13.57 -15.88
C TYR A 20 19.82 14.77 -16.74
N SER A 21 19.75 14.63 -18.06
CA SER A 21 20.12 15.70 -19.01
C SER A 21 19.39 17.01 -18.77
N ASP A 22 18.17 16.94 -18.23
CA ASP A 22 17.31 18.10 -17.94
C ASP A 22 17.61 18.75 -16.57
N GLY A 23 18.60 18.21 -15.84
CA GLY A 23 19.13 18.82 -14.62
C GLY A 23 18.54 18.31 -13.30
N TYR A 24 17.56 17.40 -13.31
CA TYR A 24 17.01 16.81 -12.09
C TYR A 24 17.70 15.51 -11.68
N TRP A 25 17.44 15.08 -10.44
CA TRP A 25 17.72 13.73 -9.94
C TRP A 25 16.41 13.02 -9.67
N TRP A 26 16.36 11.73 -10.01
CA TRP A 26 15.21 10.91 -9.72
C TRP A 26 15.68 9.55 -9.20
N GLY A 27 15.25 9.23 -7.99
CA GLY A 27 15.49 7.95 -7.34
C GLY A 27 14.19 7.27 -6.98
N GLU A 28 14.26 5.97 -6.71
CA GLU A 28 13.13 5.20 -6.23
C GLU A 28 12.72 5.70 -4.83
N LEU A 29 11.43 6.02 -4.68
CA LEU A 29 10.83 6.31 -3.37
C LEU A 29 10.17 5.05 -2.86
N GLU A 30 10.91 4.28 -2.08
CA GLU A 30 10.39 3.09 -1.43
C GLU A 30 9.42 3.45 -0.30
N SER A 31 8.41 2.60 -0.10
CA SER A 31 7.46 2.72 1.02
C SER A 31 7.23 1.36 1.67
N ASN A 32 6.05 0.78 1.52
CA ASN A 32 5.68 -0.53 2.01
C ASN A 32 4.94 -1.31 0.88
N PRO A 33 4.82 -2.63 0.99
CA PRO A 33 4.29 -3.46 -0.09
C PRO A 33 2.77 -3.32 -0.32
N THR A 34 2.06 -2.43 0.39
CA THR A 34 0.64 -2.22 0.09
C THR A 34 0.44 -1.52 -1.24
N MET A 35 1.37 -0.66 -1.70
CA MET A 35 1.23 -0.03 -3.02
C MET A 35 1.20 -1.08 -4.15
N GLU A 36 2.06 -2.09 -4.06
CA GLU A 36 2.09 -3.24 -4.95
C GLU A 36 0.82 -4.09 -4.83
N ALA A 37 0.39 -4.41 -3.61
CA ALA A 37 -0.80 -5.21 -3.37
C ALA A 37 -2.08 -4.53 -3.88
N GLU A 38 -2.26 -3.25 -3.55
CA GLU A 38 -3.39 -2.41 -3.94
C GLU A 38 -3.44 -2.19 -5.46
N TYR A 39 -2.29 -2.15 -6.15
CA TYR A 39 -2.26 -2.15 -7.61
C TYR A 39 -2.82 -3.44 -8.22
N LEU A 40 -2.47 -4.61 -7.67
CA LEU A 40 -3.04 -5.89 -8.11
C LEU A 40 -4.54 -5.93 -7.85
N LEU A 41 -4.98 -5.44 -6.68
CA LEU A 41 -6.40 -5.30 -6.36
C LEU A 41 -7.11 -4.37 -7.35
N LEU A 42 -6.59 -3.17 -7.59
CA LEU A 42 -7.17 -2.20 -8.51
C LEU A 42 -7.31 -2.77 -9.93
N THR A 43 -6.23 -3.34 -10.47
CA THR A 43 -6.23 -3.85 -11.85
C THR A 43 -7.14 -5.06 -12.02
N HIS A 44 -7.29 -5.89 -10.99
CA HIS A 44 -8.30 -6.96 -10.98
C HIS A 44 -9.71 -6.39 -10.99
N PHE A 45 -9.99 -5.47 -10.07
CA PHE A 45 -11.31 -4.86 -9.90
C PHE A 45 -11.78 -4.15 -11.18
N LEU A 46 -10.85 -3.52 -11.91
CA LEU A 46 -11.13 -2.87 -13.19
C LEU A 46 -11.22 -3.84 -14.38
N GLY A 47 -11.03 -5.14 -14.18
CA GLY A 47 -11.03 -6.15 -15.26
C GLY A 47 -9.85 -6.01 -16.22
N ARG A 48 -8.71 -5.48 -15.76
CA ARG A 48 -7.49 -5.24 -16.55
C ARG A 48 -6.22 -5.84 -15.92
N PRO A 49 -6.22 -7.13 -15.53
CA PRO A 49 -4.99 -7.75 -15.05
C PRO A 49 -3.99 -7.92 -16.19
N ASP A 50 -2.72 -7.61 -15.92
CA ASP A 50 -1.60 -7.92 -16.81
C ASP A 50 -0.79 -9.05 -16.17
N ALA A 51 -0.81 -10.24 -16.77
CA ALA A 51 -0.22 -11.43 -16.18
C ALA A 51 1.29 -11.31 -15.95
N GLU A 52 2.02 -10.67 -16.87
CA GLU A 52 3.47 -10.51 -16.72
C GLU A 52 3.81 -9.50 -15.62
N ARG A 53 3.10 -8.37 -15.60
CA ARG A 53 3.23 -7.33 -14.58
C ARG A 53 2.86 -7.89 -13.20
N TRP A 54 1.78 -8.63 -13.11
CA TRP A 54 1.32 -9.29 -11.88
C TRP A 54 2.38 -10.24 -11.33
N ARG A 55 2.94 -11.12 -12.18
CA ARG A 55 4.03 -12.02 -11.78
C ARG A 55 5.22 -11.24 -11.22
N LYS A 56 5.63 -10.14 -11.86
CA LYS A 56 6.74 -9.29 -11.38
C LYS A 56 6.42 -8.64 -10.04
N ILE A 57 5.21 -8.14 -9.86
CA ILE A 57 4.77 -7.48 -8.62
C ILE A 57 4.64 -8.51 -7.49
N CYS A 58 4.06 -9.69 -7.73
CA CYS A 58 4.02 -10.77 -6.73
C CYS A 58 5.44 -11.15 -6.25
N ASN A 59 6.41 -11.23 -7.17
CA ASN A 59 7.80 -11.47 -6.80
C ASN A 59 8.37 -10.34 -5.91
N GLN A 60 8.06 -9.08 -6.20
CA GLN A 60 8.47 -7.95 -5.37
C GLN A 60 7.83 -7.97 -3.97
N ILE A 61 6.56 -8.34 -3.87
CA ILE A 61 5.88 -8.54 -2.58
C ILE A 61 6.60 -9.65 -1.79
N LEU A 62 6.85 -10.80 -2.41
CA LEU A 62 7.52 -11.94 -1.75
C LEU A 62 8.95 -11.61 -1.29
N GLN A 63 9.70 -10.80 -2.04
CA GLN A 63 11.04 -10.35 -1.63
C GLN A 63 11.04 -9.53 -0.34
N LYS A 64 9.91 -8.90 0.00
CA LYS A 64 9.74 -8.08 1.21
C LYS A 64 9.11 -8.85 2.38
N GLN A 65 8.83 -10.15 2.21
CA GLN A 65 8.25 -10.96 3.27
C GLN A 65 9.30 -11.29 4.34
N GLY A 66 8.95 -11.10 5.61
CA GLY A 66 9.79 -11.49 6.73
C GLY A 66 9.79 -13.00 7.00
N ASP A 67 10.72 -13.47 7.82
CA ASP A 67 10.88 -14.89 8.16
C ASP A 67 9.64 -15.47 8.88
N ASP A 68 8.91 -14.64 9.62
CA ASP A 68 7.64 -14.98 10.29
C ASP A 68 6.45 -15.02 9.32
N GLY A 69 6.67 -14.71 8.05
CA GLY A 69 5.67 -14.65 6.98
C GLY A 69 4.92 -13.33 6.88
N SER A 70 5.22 -12.33 7.71
CA SER A 70 4.55 -11.03 7.70
C SER A 70 5.20 -10.02 6.76
N TRP A 71 4.55 -8.86 6.59
CA TRP A 71 5.11 -7.69 5.92
C TRP A 71 5.01 -6.46 6.83
N GLY A 72 6.04 -5.62 6.80
CA GLY A 72 6.17 -4.42 7.63
C GLY A 72 5.90 -3.11 6.89
N GLN A 73 5.79 -2.01 7.65
CA GLN A 73 5.47 -0.66 7.15
C GLN A 73 6.68 0.14 6.64
N TYR A 74 7.91 -0.28 6.96
CA TYR A 74 9.16 0.33 6.51
C TYR A 74 10.26 -0.73 6.46
N TYR A 75 11.43 -0.38 5.94
CA TYR A 75 12.57 -1.30 5.83
C TYR A 75 12.93 -1.90 7.20
N GLN A 76 12.91 -3.23 7.28
CA GLN A 76 13.14 -4.00 8.52
C GLN A 76 12.15 -3.71 9.67
N ALA A 77 10.96 -3.17 9.36
CA ALA A 77 9.89 -3.04 10.34
C ALA A 77 9.40 -4.43 10.81
N PRO A 78 8.92 -4.53 12.06
CA PRO A 78 8.11 -5.68 12.48
C PRO A 78 6.88 -5.86 11.60
N GLY A 79 6.32 -7.07 11.60
CA GLY A 79 5.09 -7.38 10.89
C GLY A 79 3.91 -6.47 11.26
N ASP A 80 3.28 -5.90 10.24
CA ASP A 80 2.04 -5.15 10.33
C ASP A 80 0.86 -5.98 9.83
N LEU A 81 -0.24 -5.96 10.58
CA LEU A 81 -1.44 -6.76 10.29
C LEU A 81 -2.09 -6.36 8.97
N SER A 82 -2.30 -5.07 8.76
CA SER A 82 -3.02 -4.55 7.59
C SER A 82 -2.23 -4.81 6.31
N THR A 83 -0.94 -4.53 6.35
CA THR A 83 0.02 -4.80 5.27
C THR A 83 0.02 -6.28 4.90
N SER A 84 0.11 -7.14 5.92
CA SER A 84 0.16 -8.59 5.71
C SER A 84 -1.14 -9.13 5.11
N ILE A 85 -2.29 -8.60 5.52
CA ILE A 85 -3.59 -8.96 4.92
C ILE A 85 -3.63 -8.60 3.44
N GLU A 86 -3.25 -7.37 3.09
CA GLU A 86 -3.29 -6.89 1.70
C GLU A 86 -2.31 -7.69 0.81
N CYS A 87 -1.09 -7.91 1.29
CA CYS A 87 -0.09 -8.72 0.57
C CYS A 87 -0.54 -10.18 0.40
N TYR A 88 -1.05 -10.81 1.46
CA TYR A 88 -1.58 -12.18 1.39
C TYR A 88 -2.72 -12.28 0.39
N PHE A 89 -3.66 -11.33 0.42
CA PHE A 89 -4.80 -11.34 -0.49
C PHE A 89 -4.37 -11.13 -1.94
N ALA A 90 -3.48 -10.17 -2.21
CA ALA A 90 -2.95 -9.92 -3.54
C ALA A 90 -2.18 -11.13 -4.11
N LEU A 91 -1.32 -11.78 -3.31
CA LEU A 91 -0.63 -13.01 -3.73
C LEU A 91 -1.61 -14.14 -4.04
N LYS A 92 -2.64 -14.32 -3.21
CA LYS A 92 -3.68 -15.33 -3.45
C LYS A 92 -4.42 -15.07 -4.77
N MET A 93 -4.75 -13.81 -5.09
CA MET A 93 -5.32 -13.46 -6.39
C MET A 93 -4.34 -13.67 -7.55
N GLY A 94 -3.04 -13.46 -7.31
CA GLY A 94 -1.96 -13.75 -8.25
C GLY A 94 -1.70 -15.24 -8.48
N GLY A 95 -2.52 -16.14 -7.90
CA GLY A 95 -2.45 -17.58 -8.11
C GLY A 95 -1.59 -18.33 -7.10
N HIS A 96 -1.08 -17.68 -6.06
CA HIS A 96 -0.29 -18.35 -5.02
C HIS A 96 -1.20 -19.22 -4.13
N SER A 97 -0.86 -20.51 -4.03
CA SER A 97 -1.63 -21.46 -3.22
C SER A 97 -1.60 -21.10 -1.74
N ARG A 98 -2.76 -21.17 -1.08
CA ARG A 98 -2.87 -20.96 0.37
C ARG A 98 -2.08 -21.97 1.21
N ASP A 99 -1.72 -23.10 0.61
CA ASP A 99 -1.03 -24.21 1.26
C ASP A 99 0.49 -24.17 1.04
N ALA A 100 0.99 -23.24 0.22
CA ALA A 100 2.41 -22.97 0.16
C ALA A 100 2.92 -22.45 1.51
N GLU A 101 4.12 -22.88 1.92
CA GLU A 101 4.68 -22.60 3.24
C GLU A 101 4.67 -21.10 3.60
N TYR A 102 5.13 -20.26 2.67
CA TYR A 102 5.16 -18.81 2.86
C TYR A 102 3.76 -18.17 2.99
N MET A 103 2.75 -18.71 2.32
CA MET A 103 1.35 -18.29 2.47
C MET A 103 0.76 -18.80 3.79
N ALA A 104 1.11 -20.01 4.22
CA ALA A 104 0.67 -20.56 5.48
C ALA A 104 1.23 -19.77 6.69
N LYS A 105 2.52 -19.37 6.63
CA LYS A 105 3.14 -18.49 7.63
C LYS A 105 2.44 -17.13 7.71
N ALA A 106 2.25 -16.47 6.56
CA ALA A 106 1.51 -15.21 6.47
C ALA A 106 0.11 -15.31 7.10
N ARG A 107 -0.65 -16.37 6.76
CA ARG A 107 -1.97 -16.63 7.36
C ARG A 107 -1.87 -16.83 8.87
N GLY A 108 -0.89 -17.59 9.34
CA GLY A 108 -0.64 -17.82 10.76
C GLY A 108 -0.40 -16.50 11.52
N PHE A 109 0.45 -15.63 10.97
CA PHE A 109 0.68 -14.29 11.49
C PHE A 109 -0.60 -13.43 11.51
N ILE A 110 -1.35 -13.38 10.41
CA ILE A 110 -2.59 -12.60 10.32
C ILE A 110 -3.61 -13.05 11.39
N LEU A 111 -3.79 -14.36 11.55
CA LEU A 111 -4.72 -14.93 12.52
C LEU A 111 -4.27 -14.68 13.97
N SER A 112 -2.97 -14.80 14.26
CA SER A 112 -2.44 -14.53 15.60
C SER A 112 -2.59 -13.08 16.04
N ARG A 113 -2.74 -12.15 15.08
CA ARG A 113 -2.96 -10.72 15.30
C ARG A 113 -4.45 -10.31 15.32
N GLY A 114 -5.36 -11.28 15.27
CA GLY A 114 -6.81 -11.08 15.34
C GLY A 114 -7.50 -10.87 13.98
N GLY A 115 -6.78 -11.06 12.87
CA GLY A 115 -7.35 -11.08 11.52
C GLY A 115 -7.95 -9.76 11.05
N ILE A 116 -8.82 -9.87 10.03
CA ILE A 116 -9.43 -8.71 9.34
C ILE A 116 -10.17 -7.75 10.28
N PRO A 117 -10.90 -8.19 11.33
CA PRO A 117 -11.56 -7.27 12.25
C PRO A 117 -10.62 -6.24 12.89
N ASN A 118 -9.35 -6.59 13.11
CA ASN A 118 -8.35 -5.70 13.70
C ASN A 118 -7.55 -4.88 12.66
N ALA A 119 -7.85 -5.03 11.36
CA ALA A 119 -7.19 -4.27 10.31
C ALA A 119 -7.69 -2.81 10.22
N ARG A 120 -6.87 -1.94 9.60
CA ARG A 120 -7.23 -0.55 9.31
C ARG A 120 -8.42 -0.47 8.35
N ILE A 121 -9.11 0.66 8.36
CA ILE A 121 -10.32 0.91 7.54
C ILE A 121 -10.03 0.73 6.04
N PHE A 122 -8.91 1.24 5.53
CA PHE A 122 -8.57 1.11 4.11
C PHE A 122 -8.43 -0.35 3.65
N THR A 123 -7.80 -1.21 4.46
CA THR A 123 -7.73 -2.65 4.18
C THR A 123 -9.12 -3.27 4.10
N LYS A 124 -10.02 -2.89 5.01
CA LYS A 124 -11.40 -3.37 5.01
C LYS A 124 -12.19 -2.86 3.79
N ILE A 125 -11.95 -1.61 3.34
CA ILE A 125 -12.54 -1.07 2.11
C ILE A 125 -12.10 -1.90 0.90
N TRP A 126 -10.80 -2.17 0.77
CA TRP A 126 -10.28 -3.04 -0.28
C TRP A 126 -10.92 -4.43 -0.24
N LEU A 127 -11.06 -5.05 0.93
CA LEU A 127 -11.71 -6.35 1.06
C LEU A 127 -13.21 -6.29 0.74
N ALA A 128 -13.91 -5.22 1.10
CA ALA A 128 -15.33 -5.02 0.82
C ALA A 128 -15.62 -4.88 -0.68
N LEU A 129 -14.73 -4.22 -1.44
CA LEU A 129 -14.79 -4.16 -2.91
C LEU A 129 -14.79 -5.55 -3.57
N PHE A 130 -14.25 -6.57 -2.89
CA PHE A 130 -14.19 -7.95 -3.36
C PHE A 130 -15.16 -8.89 -2.61
N GLY A 131 -16.10 -8.33 -1.84
CA GLY A 131 -17.07 -9.10 -1.05
C GLY A 131 -16.44 -9.93 0.07
N GLN A 132 -15.20 -9.63 0.48
CA GLN A 132 -14.49 -10.33 1.56
C GLN A 132 -14.71 -9.66 2.93
N TRP A 133 -15.41 -8.53 2.96
CA TRP A 133 -15.83 -7.82 4.17
C TRP A 133 -17.20 -7.18 3.94
N ASP A 134 -18.06 -7.14 4.96
CA ASP A 134 -19.37 -6.48 4.88
C ASP A 134 -19.18 -4.96 4.97
N TRP A 135 -19.76 -4.22 4.02
CA TRP A 135 -19.78 -2.75 4.01
C TRP A 135 -20.36 -2.16 5.30
N LYS A 136 -21.27 -2.88 6.00
CA LYS A 136 -21.80 -2.46 7.31
C LYS A 136 -20.73 -2.36 8.40
N GLY A 137 -19.58 -3.02 8.21
CA GLY A 137 -18.44 -2.96 9.12
C GLY A 137 -17.47 -1.80 8.84
N LEU A 138 -17.82 -0.89 7.93
CA LEU A 138 -17.02 0.29 7.57
C LEU A 138 -17.65 1.58 8.14
N PRO A 139 -16.86 2.64 8.36
CA PRO A 139 -17.41 3.94 8.76
C PRO A 139 -18.34 4.47 7.67
N ASN A 140 -19.47 5.02 8.09
CA ASN A 140 -20.37 5.72 7.18
C ASN A 140 -19.84 7.14 6.94
N LEU A 141 -19.44 7.42 5.71
CA LEU A 141 -19.04 8.76 5.26
C LEU A 141 -20.06 9.25 4.22
N PRO A 142 -21.04 10.08 4.63
CA PRO A 142 -22.11 10.49 3.75
C PRO A 142 -21.58 11.39 2.61
N PRO A 143 -22.01 11.18 1.36
CA PRO A 143 -21.55 11.99 0.23
C PRO A 143 -21.89 13.47 0.36
N GLU A 144 -22.91 13.82 1.16
CA GLU A 144 -23.31 15.18 1.48
C GLU A 144 -22.21 16.00 2.18
N LEU A 145 -21.16 15.37 2.72
CA LEU A 145 -19.99 16.07 3.26
C LEU A 145 -19.33 17.01 2.21
N ILE A 146 -19.49 16.74 0.91
CA ILE A 146 -18.99 17.63 -0.14
C ILE A 146 -19.71 18.99 -0.17
N LEU A 147 -20.92 19.06 0.40
CA LEU A 147 -21.76 20.27 0.42
C LEU A 147 -21.46 21.16 1.64
N VAL A 148 -20.64 20.70 2.59
CA VAL A 148 -20.28 21.48 3.78
C VAL A 148 -19.42 22.68 3.36
N PRO A 149 -19.85 23.93 3.65
CA PRO A 149 -19.07 25.12 3.31
C PRO A 149 -17.70 25.14 4.00
N PRO A 150 -16.67 25.76 3.39
CA PRO A 150 -15.34 25.88 4.01
C PRO A 150 -15.29 26.60 5.36
N SER A 151 -16.33 27.34 5.72
CA SER A 151 -16.44 28.05 7.00
C SER A 151 -17.00 27.19 8.14
N LEU A 152 -17.50 25.99 7.85
CA LEU A 152 -18.08 25.06 8.83
C LEU A 152 -17.12 23.89 9.10
N PRO A 153 -17.15 23.30 10.31
CA PRO A 153 -16.29 22.17 10.65
C PRO A 153 -16.62 20.93 9.79
N PHE A 154 -15.60 20.12 9.55
CA PHE A 154 -15.64 18.89 8.72
C PHE A 154 -15.85 19.16 7.23
N SER A 155 -15.60 20.39 6.80
CA SER A 155 -15.43 20.69 5.39
C SER A 155 -14.29 19.83 4.82
N VAL A 156 -14.43 19.37 3.57
CA VAL A 156 -13.34 18.66 2.87
C VAL A 156 -12.05 19.51 2.80
N TYR A 157 -12.17 20.83 2.97
CA TYR A 157 -11.05 21.75 3.01
C TYR A 157 -10.30 21.78 4.35
N ASP A 158 -10.91 21.30 5.43
CA ASP A 158 -10.26 21.16 6.74
C ASP A 158 -9.25 20.00 6.77
N PHE A 159 -9.34 19.07 5.81
CA PHE A 159 -8.42 17.95 5.70
C PHE A 159 -7.11 18.35 5.02
N ALA A 160 -6.03 17.70 5.45
CA ALA A 160 -4.71 17.83 4.85
C ALA A 160 -4.75 17.57 3.34
N GLY A 161 -3.87 18.25 2.60
CA GLY A 161 -3.88 18.23 1.13
C GLY A 161 -3.78 16.83 0.51
N TRP A 162 -3.12 15.88 1.18
CA TRP A 162 -3.02 14.48 0.74
C TRP A 162 -4.24 13.63 1.13
N ALA A 163 -4.95 13.98 2.22
CA ALA A 163 -6.12 13.24 2.70
C ALA A 163 -7.39 13.59 1.90
N ARG A 164 -7.54 14.85 1.52
CA ARG A 164 -8.68 15.34 0.73
C ARG A 164 -8.93 14.56 -0.58
N PRO A 165 -7.94 14.34 -1.46
CA PRO A 165 -8.14 13.59 -2.70
C PRO A 165 -8.43 12.09 -2.46
N THR A 166 -8.23 11.58 -1.25
CA THR A 166 -8.66 10.24 -0.84
C THR A 166 -10.09 10.26 -0.32
N ILE A 167 -10.43 11.21 0.56
CA ILE A 167 -11.76 11.29 1.18
C ILE A 167 -12.85 11.52 0.14
N VAL A 168 -12.65 12.44 -0.81
CA VAL A 168 -13.69 12.79 -1.78
C VAL A 168 -14.13 11.60 -2.64
N PRO A 169 -13.23 10.77 -3.23
CA PRO A 169 -13.63 9.51 -3.86
C PRO A 169 -14.27 8.51 -2.90
N MET A 170 -13.79 8.42 -1.65
CA MET A 170 -14.39 7.52 -0.65
C MET A 170 -15.84 7.88 -0.32
N LEU A 171 -16.20 9.16 -0.35
CA LEU A 171 -17.60 9.62 -0.21
C LEU A 171 -18.52 8.98 -1.27
N VAL A 172 -18.01 8.74 -2.47
CA VAL A 172 -18.78 8.07 -3.54
C VAL A 172 -18.79 6.57 -3.33
N ILE A 173 -17.64 5.96 -3.03
CA ILE A 173 -17.52 4.50 -2.87
C ILE A 173 -18.37 3.99 -1.70
N LEU A 174 -18.36 4.69 -0.57
CA LEU A 174 -19.09 4.30 0.64
C LEU A 174 -20.60 4.60 0.57
N SER A 175 -21.06 5.31 -0.47
CA SER A 175 -22.48 5.61 -0.68
C SER A 175 -23.26 4.52 -1.41
N ARG A 176 -22.57 3.53 -1.98
CA ARG A 176 -23.14 2.46 -2.82
C ARG A 176 -22.97 1.10 -2.18
#